data_AF-A0AAP6WS69-F1
#
_entry.id   AF-A0AAP6WS69-F1
#
_cell.length_a   1.000
_cell.length_b   1.000
_cell.length_c   1.000
_cell.angle_alpha   90.00
_cell.angle_beta   90.00
_cell.angle_gamma   90.00
#
_symmetry.space_group_name_H-M   'P 1'
#
loop_
_entity.id
_entity.type
_entity.pdbx_description
1 polymer ?
#
loop_
_entity_poly.entity_id
_entity_poly.type
_entity_poly.pdbx_seq_one_letter_code
_entity_poly.pdbx_strand_id
1 'polypeptide(L)'
;MSKDDKKIIPAIVHKVRWVSCGSKKFKSYIDYIDRDEATRNYNFDDFSLYNDYMGNPEKSGSLFTEKNDYMTKKEIKELKKNFELAQKNKSMMWQDVFSFNNDWLIENGYFNPKTKVLDEAKIRNAIRKSMGELTKDGNENELIWSASIHYNTKHIHVHVASVELKPNKENLKKDFRERGKRKMKVIKTMKSKFINDLRNRDEFYKELDVLVR
;
A
#
# COMPACT_ATOMS: atom_id res chain seq x y z
N MET A 1 15.87 -6.48 40.22
CA MET A 1 15.85 -5.49 39.13
C MET A 1 15.22 -6.16 37.92
N SER A 2 13.93 -5.88 37.66
CA SER A 2 13.23 -6.47 36.51
C SER A 2 13.81 -5.89 35.23
N LYS A 3 14.10 -6.76 34.27
CA LYS A 3 14.28 -6.36 32.88
C LYS A 3 12.90 -5.91 32.40
N ASP A 4 12.66 -4.61 32.43
CA ASP A 4 11.60 -4.03 31.62
C ASP A 4 11.96 -4.32 30.17
N ASP A 5 11.35 -5.36 29.60
CA ASP A 5 11.37 -5.63 28.17
C ASP A 5 10.74 -4.42 27.48
N LYS A 6 11.58 -3.43 27.15
CA LYS A 6 11.18 -2.28 26.34
C LYS A 6 10.61 -2.82 25.04
N LYS A 7 9.28 -2.85 24.95
CA LYS A 7 8.53 -3.26 23.77
C LYS A 7 8.99 -2.40 22.61
N ILE A 8 9.78 -2.97 21.71
CA ILE A 8 10.24 -2.28 20.49
C ILE A 8 9.00 -2.00 19.63
N ILE A 9 8.59 -0.74 19.54
CA ILE A 9 7.51 -0.30 18.67
C ILE A 9 8.14 0.03 17.31
N PRO A 10 7.85 -0.73 16.24
CA PRO A 10 8.42 -0.43 14.93
C PRO A 10 7.89 0.91 14.40
N ALA A 11 8.78 1.73 13.83
CA ALA A 11 8.41 2.98 13.16
C ALA A 11 7.45 2.75 11.99
N ILE A 12 7.67 1.68 11.22
CA ILE A 12 6.91 1.35 10.03
C ILE A 12 6.69 -0.17 9.99
N VAL A 13 5.46 -0.58 9.70
CA VAL A 13 5.08 -1.98 9.51
C VAL A 13 4.55 -2.16 8.09
N HIS A 14 5.22 -3.02 7.31
CA HIS A 14 4.74 -3.46 6.00
C HIS A 14 4.31 -4.92 6.04
N LYS A 15 3.01 -5.15 5.79
CA LYS A 15 2.35 -6.45 5.72
C LYS A 15 1.91 -6.73 4.29
N VAL A 16 2.05 -7.97 3.85
CA VAL A 16 1.62 -8.43 2.53
C VAL A 16 0.71 -9.63 2.70
N ARG A 17 -0.41 -9.65 1.97
CA ARG A 17 -1.32 -10.78 1.83
C ARG A 17 -1.71 -10.93 0.37
N TRP A 18 -2.31 -12.06 0.03
CA TRP A 18 -2.83 -12.31 -1.32
C TRP A 18 -4.21 -12.93 -1.28
N VAL A 19 -4.95 -12.73 -2.36
CA VAL A 19 -6.31 -13.18 -2.56
C VAL A 19 -6.40 -13.83 -3.93
N SER A 20 -6.99 -15.02 -4.01
CA SER A 20 -7.18 -15.73 -5.28
C SER A 20 -8.33 -15.13 -6.10
N CYS A 21 -8.30 -15.32 -7.41
CA CYS A 21 -9.32 -14.83 -8.33
C CYS A 21 -10.76 -15.28 -7.99
N GLY A 22 -10.92 -16.48 -7.41
CA GLY A 22 -12.23 -17.02 -7.00
C GLY A 22 -12.74 -16.53 -5.64
N SER A 23 -11.96 -15.73 -4.92
CA SER A 23 -12.36 -15.25 -3.60
C SER A 23 -13.32 -14.06 -3.70
N LYS A 24 -14.36 -14.08 -2.86
CA LYS A 24 -15.28 -12.95 -2.68
C LYS A 24 -14.53 -11.64 -2.35
N LYS A 25 -13.39 -11.73 -1.64
CA LYS A 25 -12.57 -10.56 -1.26
C LYS A 25 -12.00 -9.81 -2.47
N PHE A 26 -11.71 -10.51 -3.57
CA PHE A 26 -11.26 -9.85 -4.80
C PHE A 26 -12.43 -9.07 -5.40
N LYS A 27 -13.58 -9.72 -5.54
CA LYS A 27 -14.78 -9.05 -6.07
C LYS A 27 -15.19 -7.84 -5.23
N SER A 28 -15.15 -7.94 -3.89
CA SER A 28 -15.42 -6.81 -2.99
C SER A 28 -14.49 -5.61 -3.22
N TYR A 29 -13.22 -5.85 -3.50
CA TYR A 29 -12.28 -4.76 -3.82
C TYR A 29 -12.61 -4.09 -5.16
N ILE A 30 -12.97 -4.85 -6.18
CA ILE A 30 -13.44 -4.31 -7.47
C ILE A 30 -14.68 -3.43 -7.28
N ASP A 31 -15.64 -3.92 -6.49
CA ASP A 31 -16.88 -3.20 -6.22
C ASP A 31 -16.62 -1.94 -5.37
N TYR A 32 -15.56 -1.94 -4.53
CA TYR A 32 -15.11 -0.76 -3.79
C TYR A 32 -14.55 0.34 -4.71
N ILE A 33 -13.76 -0.01 -5.75
CA ILE A 33 -13.23 0.97 -6.71
C ILE A 33 -14.37 1.78 -7.33
N ASP A 34 -15.53 1.14 -7.56
CA ASP A 34 -16.73 1.72 -8.18
C ASP A 34 -17.52 2.68 -7.29
N ARG A 35 -17.29 2.67 -5.97
CA ARG A 35 -18.04 3.54 -5.04
C ARG A 35 -17.67 5.00 -5.30
N ASP A 36 -18.68 5.82 -5.56
CA ASP A 36 -18.52 7.28 -5.67
C ASP A 36 -17.87 7.80 -4.37
N GLU A 37 -17.07 8.84 -4.47
CA GLU A 37 -16.32 9.41 -3.34
C GLU A 37 -17.26 9.77 -2.18
N ALA A 38 -18.47 10.25 -2.50
CA ALA A 38 -19.52 10.53 -1.52
C ALA A 38 -20.17 9.26 -0.91
N THR A 39 -20.14 8.09 -1.57
CA THR A 39 -20.67 6.82 -1.02
C THR A 39 -19.63 6.00 -0.29
N ARG A 40 -18.33 6.28 -0.52
CA ARG A 40 -17.28 5.94 0.46
C ARG A 40 -17.55 6.62 1.80
N ASN A 41 -18.38 7.68 1.77
CA ASN A 41 -18.72 8.49 2.92
C ASN A 41 -19.93 8.08 3.77
N TYR A 42 -20.63 6.97 3.50
CA TYR A 42 -21.88 6.72 4.25
C TYR A 42 -22.24 5.29 4.63
N ASN A 43 -21.54 4.23 4.18
CA ASN A 43 -21.98 2.85 4.46
C ASN A 43 -20.89 1.99 5.10
N PHE A 44 -20.94 1.95 6.43
CA PHE A 44 -20.32 0.94 7.27
C PHE A 44 -21.35 -0.12 7.62
N ASP A 45 -21.27 -1.27 6.96
CA ASP A 45 -21.60 -2.50 7.65
C ASP A 45 -20.81 -3.69 7.10
N ASP A 46 -20.33 -4.43 8.09
CA ASP A 46 -19.61 -5.70 8.13
C ASP A 46 -19.34 -6.40 6.77
N PHE A 47 -18.06 -6.54 6.38
CA PHE A 47 -17.54 -7.78 5.80
C PHE A 47 -16.00 -7.71 5.57
N SER A 48 -15.24 -8.39 6.44
CA SER A 48 -13.81 -8.73 6.31
C SER A 48 -12.83 -7.54 6.41
N LEU A 49 -12.25 -7.32 7.60
CA LEU A 49 -10.98 -6.66 7.95
C LEU A 49 -10.35 -5.75 6.87
N TYR A 50 -9.93 -6.26 5.71
CA TYR A 50 -9.44 -5.41 4.61
C TYR A 50 -10.46 -4.37 4.11
N ASN A 51 -11.76 -4.70 4.06
CA ASN A 51 -12.84 -3.77 3.70
C ASN A 51 -13.20 -2.84 4.87
N ASP A 52 -13.17 -3.34 6.12
CA ASP A 52 -13.42 -2.52 7.32
C ASP A 52 -12.39 -1.38 7.44
N TYR A 53 -11.14 -1.62 7.01
CA TYR A 53 -10.10 -0.61 6.99
C TYR A 53 -10.24 0.42 5.84
N MET A 54 -10.92 0.06 4.75
CA MET A 54 -11.08 0.90 3.54
C MET A 54 -12.38 1.72 3.50
N GLY A 55 -13.23 1.61 4.52
CA GLY A 55 -14.60 2.11 4.49
C GLY A 55 -14.93 3.32 5.37
N ASN A 56 -13.96 4.13 5.84
CA ASN A 56 -14.33 5.33 6.64
C ASN A 56 -14.50 6.60 5.79
N PRO A 57 -15.71 7.19 5.84
CA PRO A 57 -16.09 8.43 5.19
C PRO A 57 -15.27 9.68 5.40
N GLU A 58 -14.85 9.92 6.63
CA GLU A 58 -14.54 11.30 6.96
C GLU A 58 -13.18 11.73 6.41
N LYS A 59 -12.34 10.79 5.95
CA LYS A 59 -10.94 11.04 5.58
C LYS A 59 -10.35 10.05 4.55
N SER A 60 -11.13 9.50 3.60
CA SER A 60 -10.54 8.64 2.55
C SER A 60 -9.91 9.49 1.45
N GLY A 61 -8.58 9.64 1.49
CA GLY A 61 -7.84 10.31 0.41
C GLY A 61 -8.00 9.50 -0.88
N SER A 62 -8.40 10.19 -1.95
CA SER A 62 -8.46 9.70 -3.34
C SER A 62 -7.46 8.58 -3.67
N LEU A 63 -7.88 7.61 -4.49
CA LEU A 63 -6.98 6.61 -5.04
C LEU A 63 -5.81 7.28 -5.77
N PHE A 64 -4.61 6.73 -5.58
CA PHE A 64 -3.41 7.11 -6.31
C PHE A 64 -2.75 5.88 -6.93
N THR A 65 -1.94 6.11 -7.96
CA THR A 65 -1.25 5.06 -8.73
C THR A 65 0.21 5.43 -8.91
N GLU A 66 0.92 4.64 -9.73
CA GLU A 66 2.28 4.94 -10.14
C GLU A 66 2.44 6.35 -10.73
N LYS A 67 1.44 6.83 -11.48
CA LYS A 67 1.54 8.08 -12.26
C LYS A 67 0.70 9.22 -11.71
N ASN A 68 -0.39 8.90 -11.02
CA ASN A 68 -1.37 9.90 -10.59
C ASN A 68 -1.39 9.99 -9.06
N ASP A 69 -1.33 11.20 -8.52
CA ASP A 69 -1.53 11.47 -7.08
C ASP A 69 -3.01 11.39 -6.69
N TYR A 70 -3.89 11.69 -7.63
CA TYR A 70 -5.35 11.69 -7.51
C TYR A 70 -5.93 11.13 -8.81
N MET A 71 -6.87 10.19 -8.73
CA MET A 71 -7.53 9.63 -9.92
C MET A 71 -8.87 10.31 -10.19
N THR A 72 -9.10 10.66 -11.46
CA THR A 72 -10.40 11.13 -11.96
C THR A 72 -11.41 9.99 -12.02
N LYS A 73 -12.72 10.32 -12.10
CA LYS A 73 -13.78 9.30 -12.27
C LYS A 73 -13.57 8.41 -13.49
N LYS A 74 -13.01 8.94 -14.58
CA LYS A 74 -12.69 8.15 -15.80
C LYS A 74 -11.58 7.15 -15.54
N GLU A 75 -10.51 7.57 -14.85
CA GLU A 75 -9.37 6.70 -14.53
C GLU A 75 -9.75 5.63 -13.50
N ILE A 76 -10.62 5.95 -12.54
CA ILE A 76 -11.17 4.98 -11.58
C ILE A 76 -11.97 3.89 -12.32
N LYS A 77 -12.82 4.27 -13.28
CA LYS A 77 -13.56 3.29 -14.12
C LYS A 77 -12.62 2.40 -14.92
N GLU A 78 -11.54 2.95 -15.45
CA GLU A 78 -10.53 2.17 -16.19
C GLU A 78 -9.76 1.22 -15.28
N LEU A 79 -9.36 1.68 -14.09
CA LEU A 79 -8.75 0.85 -13.07
C LEU A 79 -9.65 -0.33 -12.69
N LYS A 80 -10.95 -0.09 -12.49
CA LYS A 80 -11.92 -1.16 -12.19
C LYS A 80 -11.93 -2.23 -13.29
N LYS A 81 -12.07 -1.83 -14.56
CA LYS A 81 -12.04 -2.75 -15.71
C LYS A 81 -10.77 -3.57 -15.76
N ASN A 82 -9.64 -2.95 -15.44
CA ASN A 82 -8.36 -3.62 -15.40
C ASN A 82 -8.27 -4.67 -14.27
N PHE A 83 -8.81 -4.38 -13.08
CA PHE A 83 -8.91 -5.37 -12.00
C PHE A 83 -9.90 -6.50 -12.33
N GLU A 84 -11.02 -6.22 -13.01
CA GLU A 84 -11.95 -7.22 -13.52
C GLU A 84 -11.29 -8.13 -14.57
N LEU A 85 -10.52 -7.54 -15.48
CA LEU A 85 -9.73 -8.27 -16.48
C LEU A 85 -8.71 -9.19 -15.81
N ALA A 86 -7.96 -8.68 -14.82
CA ALA A 86 -7.01 -9.47 -14.06
C ALA A 86 -7.71 -10.65 -13.34
N GLN A 87 -8.87 -10.41 -12.72
CA GLN A 87 -9.65 -11.46 -12.07
C GLN A 87 -10.08 -12.54 -13.08
N LYS A 88 -10.58 -12.13 -14.25
CA LYS A 88 -10.95 -13.04 -15.35
C LYS A 88 -9.76 -13.84 -15.87
N ASN A 89 -8.59 -13.21 -15.95
CA ASN A 89 -7.33 -13.85 -16.32
C ASN A 89 -6.74 -14.74 -15.21
N LYS A 90 -7.51 -14.98 -14.14
CA LYS A 90 -7.14 -15.79 -12.98
C LYS A 90 -5.95 -15.24 -12.20
N SER A 91 -5.66 -13.94 -12.30
CA SER A 91 -4.58 -13.29 -11.57
C SER A 91 -4.76 -13.38 -10.05
N MET A 92 -3.66 -13.28 -9.31
CA MET A 92 -3.72 -13.07 -7.86
C MET A 92 -3.87 -11.57 -7.60
N MET A 93 -4.61 -11.21 -6.55
CA MET A 93 -4.57 -9.86 -6.02
C MET A 93 -3.69 -9.84 -4.77
N TRP A 94 -2.63 -9.05 -4.80
CA TRP A 94 -1.78 -8.80 -3.64
C TRP A 94 -2.22 -7.53 -2.93
N GLN A 95 -2.25 -7.62 -1.62
CA GLN A 95 -2.70 -6.59 -0.70
C GLN A 95 -1.55 -6.24 0.23
N ASP A 96 -0.97 -5.06 0.04
CA ASP A 96 0.06 -4.50 0.91
C ASP A 96 -0.57 -3.48 1.86
N VAL A 97 -0.10 -3.46 3.11
CA VAL A 97 -0.46 -2.43 4.10
C VAL A 97 0.83 -1.87 4.69
N PHE A 98 1.04 -0.56 4.53
CA PHE A 98 2.11 0.20 5.14
C PHE A 98 1.52 1.02 6.28
N SER A 99 1.76 0.63 7.53
CA SER A 99 1.26 1.33 8.71
C SER A 99 2.43 2.01 9.43
N PHE A 100 2.18 3.23 9.91
CA PHE A 100 3.20 4.07 10.53
C PHE A 100 2.93 4.23 12.02
N ASN A 101 3.99 4.30 12.82
CA ASN A 101 3.88 4.90 14.13
C ASN A 101 3.66 6.42 13.94
N ASN A 102 2.57 6.95 14.49
CA ASN A 102 2.25 8.37 14.34
C ASN A 102 3.32 9.25 15.02
N ASP A 103 3.90 8.81 16.13
CA ASP A 103 4.97 9.56 16.81
C ASP A 103 6.19 9.68 15.90
N TRP A 104 6.55 8.60 15.20
CA TRP A 104 7.63 8.62 14.23
C TRP A 104 7.34 9.57 13.06
N LEU A 105 6.10 9.62 12.57
CA LEU A 105 5.71 10.61 11.54
C LEU A 105 5.83 12.05 12.05
N ILE A 106 5.52 12.30 13.32
CA ILE A 106 5.62 13.63 13.94
C ILE A 106 7.10 14.02 14.10
N GLU A 107 7.90 13.13 14.68
CA GLU A 107 9.34 13.33 14.90
C GLU A 107 10.11 13.62 13.60
N ASN A 108 9.68 13.01 12.49
CA ASN A 108 10.31 13.20 11.18
C ASN A 108 9.64 14.32 10.35
N GLY A 109 8.70 15.07 10.93
CA GLY A 109 8.05 16.21 10.28
C GLY A 109 7.02 15.85 9.19
N TYR A 110 6.67 14.57 9.04
CA TYR A 110 5.67 14.10 8.06
C TYR A 110 4.23 14.30 8.51
N PHE A 111 3.98 14.37 9.82
CA PHE A 111 2.63 14.58 10.35
C PHE A 111 2.60 15.69 11.38
N ASN A 112 1.71 16.67 11.19
CA ASN A 112 1.47 17.72 12.17
C ASN A 112 0.30 17.31 13.08
N PRO A 113 0.53 17.05 14.38
CA PRO A 113 -0.52 16.56 15.27
C PRO A 113 -1.55 17.63 15.63
N LYS A 114 -1.23 18.92 15.47
CA LYS A 114 -2.15 20.03 15.72
C LYS A 114 -3.10 20.24 14.55
N THR A 115 -2.57 20.31 13.33
CA THR A 115 -3.38 20.53 12.12
C THR A 115 -3.94 19.24 11.52
N LYS A 116 -3.46 18.07 11.98
CA LYS A 116 -3.76 16.75 11.42
C LYS A 116 -3.39 16.61 9.93
N VAL A 117 -2.45 17.42 9.45
CA VAL A 117 -1.95 17.39 8.08
C VAL A 117 -0.78 16.42 7.98
N LEU A 118 -0.85 15.52 7.00
CA LEU A 118 0.22 14.61 6.61
C LEU A 118 0.87 15.11 5.32
N ASP A 119 2.19 14.94 5.19
CA ASP A 119 2.91 15.08 3.92
C ASP A 119 2.58 13.89 3.01
N GLU A 120 1.38 13.90 2.44
CA GLU A 120 0.90 12.82 1.58
C GLU A 120 1.76 12.66 0.32
N ALA A 121 2.36 13.74 -0.19
CA ALA A 121 3.23 13.69 -1.37
C ALA A 121 4.46 12.81 -1.09
N LYS A 122 5.08 13.01 0.07
CA LYS A 122 6.20 12.18 0.52
C LYS A 122 5.80 10.71 0.70
N ILE A 123 4.64 10.45 1.32
CA ILE A 123 4.13 9.09 1.50
C ILE A 123 3.83 8.41 0.16
N ARG A 124 3.13 9.09 -0.77
CA ARG A 124 2.85 8.57 -2.13
C ARG A 124 4.14 8.22 -2.86
N ASN A 125 5.14 9.08 -2.82
CA ASN A 125 6.44 8.85 -3.47
C ASN A 125 7.18 7.63 -2.89
N ALA A 126 7.18 7.47 -1.57
CA ALA A 126 7.78 6.30 -0.93
C ALA A 126 7.08 5.01 -1.35
N ILE A 127 5.73 5.01 -1.41
CA ILE A 127 4.93 3.88 -1.90
C ILE A 127 5.28 3.57 -3.36
N ARG A 128 5.38 4.57 -4.25
CA ARG A 128 5.79 4.37 -5.64
C ARG A 128 7.16 3.74 -5.76
N LYS A 129 8.15 4.21 -4.99
CA LYS A 129 9.51 3.63 -4.97
C LYS A 129 9.52 2.19 -4.47
N SER A 130 8.68 1.88 -3.49
CA SER A 130 8.50 0.51 -3.02
C SER A 130 7.87 -0.38 -4.09
N MET A 131 6.74 0.04 -4.68
CA MET A 131 6.00 -0.73 -5.68
C MET A 131 6.77 -0.87 -7.00
N GLY A 132 7.63 0.09 -7.34
CA GLY A 132 8.51 0.02 -8.51
C GLY A 132 9.55 -1.12 -8.44
N GLU A 133 9.75 -1.77 -7.29
CA GLU A 133 10.58 -2.98 -7.20
C GLU A 133 9.87 -4.23 -7.71
N LEU A 134 8.53 -4.21 -7.79
CA LEU A 134 7.75 -5.33 -8.33
C LEU A 134 7.72 -5.34 -9.87
N THR A 135 7.92 -4.19 -10.49
CA THR A 135 7.96 -4.04 -11.95
C THR A 135 9.37 -4.22 -12.52
N LYS A 136 10.41 -4.14 -11.68
CA LYS A 136 11.80 -4.44 -12.06
C LYS A 136 12.01 -5.94 -12.23
N ASP A 137 12.85 -6.31 -13.19
CA ASP A 137 13.34 -7.67 -13.45
C ASP A 137 12.30 -8.71 -13.90
N GLY A 138 11.16 -8.27 -14.49
CA GLY A 138 10.14 -9.21 -14.99
C GLY A 138 9.48 -10.03 -13.88
N ASN A 139 9.47 -9.51 -12.65
CA ASN A 139 8.89 -10.19 -11.49
C ASN A 139 7.37 -10.34 -11.61
N GLU A 140 6.69 -9.39 -12.23
CA GLU A 140 5.24 -9.38 -12.44
C GLU A 140 4.93 -8.84 -13.84
N ASN A 141 4.06 -9.53 -14.58
CA ASN A 141 3.73 -9.20 -15.96
C ASN A 141 2.57 -8.21 -16.04
N GLU A 142 2.82 -7.04 -16.63
CA GLU A 142 1.82 -5.97 -16.75
C GLU A 142 1.13 -5.70 -15.40
N LEU A 143 1.95 -5.54 -14.37
CA LEU A 143 1.49 -5.24 -13.02
C LEU A 143 0.87 -3.85 -12.99
N ILE A 144 -0.34 -3.78 -12.46
CA ILE A 144 -1.00 -2.53 -12.10
C ILE A 144 -1.29 -2.52 -10.61
N TRP A 145 -1.39 -1.32 -10.05
CA TRP A 145 -1.75 -1.16 -8.66
C TRP A 145 -2.45 0.16 -8.42
N SER A 146 -3.21 0.22 -7.34
CA SER A 146 -3.69 1.47 -6.77
C SER A 146 -3.59 1.43 -5.25
N ALA A 147 -3.58 2.61 -4.65
CA ALA A 147 -3.39 2.77 -3.23
C ALA A 147 -4.26 3.91 -2.66
N SER A 148 -4.52 3.85 -1.36
CA SER A 148 -5.24 4.89 -0.60
C SER A 148 -4.60 5.09 0.76
N ILE A 149 -4.54 6.35 1.19
CA ILE A 149 -4.04 6.76 2.52
C ILE A 149 -5.23 6.90 3.46
N HIS A 150 -5.17 6.28 4.63
CA HIS A 150 -6.24 6.29 5.62
C HIS A 150 -5.79 6.87 6.97
N TYR A 151 -6.67 7.67 7.54
CA TYR A 151 -6.50 8.39 8.82
C TYR A 151 -7.43 7.89 9.92
N ASN A 152 -8.28 6.92 9.59
CA ASN A 152 -9.48 6.50 10.33
C ASN A 152 -9.22 5.44 11.41
N THR A 153 -7.97 5.16 11.74
CA THR A 153 -7.61 4.20 12.79
C THR A 153 -6.56 4.78 13.72
N LYS A 154 -6.15 4.02 14.74
CA LYS A 154 -5.07 4.39 15.67
C LYS A 154 -3.80 4.85 14.95
N HIS A 155 -3.49 4.26 13.80
CA HIS A 155 -2.27 4.55 13.05
C HIS A 155 -2.60 4.93 11.61
N ILE A 156 -1.96 6.00 11.11
CA ILE A 156 -2.03 6.33 9.69
C ILE A 156 -1.45 5.13 8.91
N HIS A 157 -2.09 4.78 7.80
CA HIS A 157 -1.66 3.66 6.99
C HIS A 157 -2.05 3.81 5.52
N VAL A 158 -1.34 3.10 4.65
CA VAL A 158 -1.61 3.02 3.22
C VAL A 158 -1.98 1.59 2.87
N HIS A 159 -3.12 1.43 2.21
CA HIS A 159 -3.46 0.18 1.53
C HIS A 159 -3.02 0.25 0.08
N VAL A 160 -2.43 -0.83 -0.42
CA VAL A 160 -2.13 -1.01 -1.83
C VAL A 160 -2.76 -2.32 -2.29
N ALA A 161 -3.44 -2.30 -3.43
CA ALA A 161 -3.84 -3.51 -4.13
C ALA A 161 -3.14 -3.55 -5.48
N SER A 162 -2.64 -4.73 -5.84
CA SER A 162 -1.91 -4.94 -7.10
C SER A 162 -2.30 -6.27 -7.74
N VAL A 163 -2.32 -6.28 -9.07
CA VAL A 163 -2.70 -7.44 -9.89
C VAL A 163 -1.86 -7.45 -11.17
N GLU A 164 -1.58 -8.65 -11.69
CA GLU A 164 -1.04 -8.81 -13.05
C GLU A 164 -2.21 -8.82 -14.05
N LEU A 165 -2.15 -8.00 -15.09
CA LEU A 165 -3.11 -8.08 -16.20
C LEU A 165 -2.92 -9.34 -17.03
N LYS A 166 -1.66 -9.80 -17.18
CA LYS A 166 -1.29 -10.99 -17.97
C LYS A 166 -0.46 -11.96 -17.12
N PRO A 167 -1.08 -12.68 -16.18
CA PRO A 167 -0.35 -13.62 -15.33
C PRO A 167 0.33 -14.70 -16.16
N ASN A 168 1.56 -15.07 -15.77
CA ASN A 168 2.34 -16.07 -16.49
C ASN A 168 1.62 -17.43 -16.53
N LYS A 169 1.48 -18.02 -17.72
CA LYS A 169 0.80 -19.30 -17.95
C LYS A 169 1.39 -20.45 -17.12
N GLU A 170 2.70 -20.48 -16.91
CA GLU A 170 3.35 -21.49 -16.07
C GLU A 170 3.03 -21.27 -14.59
N ASN A 171 2.92 -20.01 -14.14
CA ASN A 171 2.46 -19.73 -12.78
C ASN A 171 1.00 -20.16 -12.58
N LEU A 172 0.15 -20.10 -13.61
CA LEU A 172 -1.25 -20.56 -13.50
C LEU A 172 -1.38 -22.06 -13.23
N LYS A 173 -0.35 -22.88 -13.53
CA LYS A 173 -0.33 -24.32 -13.23
C LYS A 173 -0.05 -24.63 -11.76
N LYS A 174 0.52 -23.68 -11.01
CA LYS A 174 0.83 -23.81 -9.58
C LYS A 174 -0.43 -23.61 -8.74
N ASP A 175 -0.41 -24.09 -7.49
CA ASP A 175 -1.49 -23.81 -6.56
C ASP A 175 -1.51 -22.34 -6.10
N PHE A 176 -2.67 -21.88 -5.60
CA PHE A 176 -2.85 -20.47 -5.22
C PHE A 176 -1.93 -19.99 -4.09
N ARG A 177 -1.47 -20.87 -3.19
CA ARG A 177 -0.57 -20.50 -2.10
C ARG A 177 0.83 -20.23 -2.62
N GLU A 178 1.31 -21.01 -3.58
CA GLU A 178 2.59 -20.77 -4.23
C GLU A 178 2.56 -19.50 -5.08
N ARG A 179 1.51 -19.33 -5.88
CA ARG A 179 1.34 -18.17 -6.77
C ARG A 179 1.24 -16.85 -6.02
N GLY A 180 0.65 -16.86 -4.83
CA GLY A 180 0.49 -15.65 -4.02
C GLY A 180 1.76 -15.19 -3.30
N LYS A 181 2.75 -16.08 -3.12
CA LYS A 181 3.98 -15.74 -2.39
C LYS A 181 4.91 -14.88 -3.25
N ARG A 182 5.25 -13.69 -2.74
CA ARG A 182 6.37 -12.91 -3.27
C ARG A 182 7.69 -13.41 -2.69
N LYS A 183 8.76 -13.35 -3.49
CA LYS A 183 10.12 -13.68 -3.04
C LYS A 183 10.50 -12.79 -1.86
N MET A 184 11.06 -13.37 -0.80
CA MET A 184 11.47 -12.62 0.40
C MET A 184 12.50 -11.52 0.09
N LYS A 185 13.38 -11.74 -0.88
CA LYS A 185 14.34 -10.72 -1.35
C LYS A 185 13.61 -9.47 -1.86
N VAL A 186 12.55 -9.65 -2.66
CA VAL A 186 11.74 -8.55 -3.20
C VAL A 186 11.06 -7.79 -2.07
N ILE A 187 10.41 -8.47 -1.12
CA ILE A 187 9.78 -7.83 0.04
C ILE A 187 10.79 -7.03 0.87
N LYS A 188 12.01 -7.56 1.08
CA LYS A 188 13.09 -6.83 1.77
C LYS A 188 13.53 -5.58 1.00
N THR A 189 13.67 -5.67 -0.32
CA THR A 189 14.04 -4.52 -1.15
C THR A 189 12.94 -3.46 -1.17
N MET A 190 11.68 -3.85 -1.30
CA MET A 190 10.53 -2.94 -1.18
C MET A 190 10.59 -2.14 0.13
N LYS A 191 10.74 -2.83 1.27
CA LYS A 191 10.89 -2.20 2.59
C LYS A 191 12.08 -1.24 2.64
N SER A 192 13.23 -1.65 2.11
CA SER A 192 14.43 -0.82 2.08
C SER A 192 14.24 0.46 1.25
N LYS A 193 13.67 0.35 0.04
CA LYS A 193 13.38 1.53 -0.81
C LYS A 193 12.37 2.47 -0.17
N PHE A 194 11.33 1.91 0.45
CA PHE A 194 10.34 2.67 1.19
C PHE A 194 10.97 3.49 2.32
N ILE A 195 11.70 2.81 3.21
CA ILE A 195 12.34 3.44 4.38
C ILE A 195 13.38 4.47 3.94
N ASN A 196 14.23 4.15 2.97
CA ASN A 196 15.26 5.07 2.50
C ASN A 196 14.70 6.30 1.79
N ASP A 197 13.48 6.24 1.24
CA ASP A 197 12.82 7.43 0.71
C ASP A 197 12.30 8.33 1.84
N LEU A 198 11.75 7.73 2.90
CA LEU A 198 11.24 8.43 4.07
C LEU A 198 12.32 8.82 5.10
N ARG A 199 13.58 8.52 4.83
CA ARG A 199 14.69 9.05 5.64
C ARG A 199 15.07 10.41 5.08
N ASN A 200 15.15 11.40 5.96
CA ASN A 200 15.57 12.75 5.61
C ASN A 200 17.04 12.68 5.16
N ARG A 201 17.31 12.91 3.86
CA ARG A 201 18.68 12.85 3.31
C ARG A 201 19.57 13.92 3.93
N ASP A 202 19.00 15.04 4.36
CA ASP A 202 19.73 16.17 4.93
C ASP A 202 20.38 15.87 6.29
N GLU A 203 19.78 14.99 7.12
CA GLU A 203 20.41 14.53 8.36
C GLU A 203 21.55 13.54 8.09
N PHE A 204 21.39 12.66 7.10
CA PHE A 204 22.45 11.71 6.73
C PHE A 204 23.69 12.40 6.14
N TYR A 205 23.49 13.46 5.33
CA TYR A 205 24.62 14.28 4.86
C TYR A 205 25.23 15.12 5.99
N LYS A 206 24.45 15.60 6.96
CA LYS A 206 25.00 16.25 8.16
C LYS A 206 25.84 15.30 9.01
N GLU A 207 25.42 14.05 9.20
CA GLU A 207 26.22 13.04 9.91
C GLU A 207 27.51 12.68 9.14
N LEU A 208 27.44 12.57 7.81
CA LEU A 208 28.64 12.34 6.97
C LEU A 208 29.59 13.55 6.99
N ASP A 209 29.08 14.78 6.93
CA ASP A 209 29.92 16.00 6.95
C ASP A 209 30.54 16.24 8.34
N VAL A 210 29.95 15.69 9.41
CA VAL A 210 30.53 15.67 10.77
C VAL A 210 31.58 14.56 10.93
N LEU A 211 31.44 13.42 10.26
CA LEU A 211 32.40 12.30 10.31
C LEU A 211 33.60 12.46 9.36
N VAL A 212 33.52 13.39 8.41
CA VAL A 212 34.57 13.69 7.41
C VAL A 212 35.38 14.94 7.78
N ARG A 213 35.13 15.55 8.94
CA ARG A 213 35.95 16.62 9.54
C ARG A 213 36.70 16.12 10.76
#